data_AF-A0A946EGH4-F1
#
_entry.id   AF-A0A946EGH4-F1
#
_cell.length_a   1.000
_cell.length_b   1.000
_cell.length_c   1.000
_cell.angle_alpha   90.00
_cell.angle_beta   90.00
_cell.angle_gamma   90.00
#
_symmetry.space_group_name_H-M   'P 1'
#
loop_
_entity.id
_entity.type
_entity.pdbx_description
1 polymer ?
#
loop_
_entity_poly.entity_id
_entity_poly.type
_entity_poly.pdbx_seq_one_letter_code
_entity_poly.pdbx_strand_id
1 'polypeptide(L)' 'MDLNFTDQERAFQSEVQTFLADNLPDDIAAKVRLGDGLTKDMMDLWHSILNAKGWLATTWT' A
#
# COMPACT_ATOMS: atom_id res chain seq x y z
N MET A 1 2.07 16.79 -23.41
CA MET A 1 1.43 15.85 -22.47
C MET A 1 1.59 16.46 -21.10
N ASP A 2 0.50 16.81 -20.43
CA ASP A 2 0.55 17.26 -19.04
C ASP A 2 0.64 16.00 -18.16
N LEU A 3 1.67 15.93 -17.32
CA LEU A 3 1.96 14.79 -16.44
C LEU A 3 1.66 15.14 -14.97
N ASN A 4 1.05 16.29 -14.72
CA ASN A 4 0.67 16.69 -13.38
C ASN A 4 -0.60 15.96 -12.95
N PHE A 5 -0.56 15.44 -11.73
CA PHE A 5 -1.78 14.97 -11.07
C PHE A 5 -2.80 16.10 -10.94
N THR A 6 -4.07 15.74 -11.00
CA THR A 6 -5.18 16.59 -10.56
C THR A 6 -5.15 16.75 -9.04
N ASP A 7 -5.88 17.72 -8.51
CA ASP A 7 -6.02 17.89 -7.05
C ASP A 7 -6.67 16.68 -6.40
N GLN A 8 -7.60 16.01 -7.10
CA GLN A 8 -8.25 14.80 -6.60
C GLN A 8 -7.26 13.63 -6.49
N GLU A 9 -6.40 13.45 -7.49
CA GLU A 9 -5.36 12.41 -7.46
C GLU A 9 -4.32 12.69 -6.37
N ARG A 10 -3.92 13.96 -6.16
CA ARG A 10 -3.06 14.35 -5.04
C ARG A 10 -3.69 14.04 -3.69
N ALA A 11 -4.97 14.36 -3.51
CA ALA A 11 -5.70 14.07 -2.28
C ALA A 11 -5.75 12.57 -2.00
N PHE A 12 -6.04 11.77 -3.02
CA PHE A 12 -6.02 10.31 -2.91
C PHE A 12 -4.63 9.76 -2.58
N GLN A 13 -3.58 10.29 -3.22
CA GLN A 13 -2.20 9.94 -2.89
C GLN A 13 -1.86 10.21 -1.42
N SER A 14 -2.25 11.38 -0.89
CA SER A 14 -2.06 11.70 0.52
C SER A 14 -2.85 10.75 1.44
N GLU A 15 -4.08 10.41 1.09
CA GLU A 15 -4.88 9.44 1.85
C GLU A 15 -4.17 8.08 1.93
N VAL A 16 -3.68 7.56 0.81
CA VAL A 16 -2.97 6.28 0.75
C VAL A 16 -1.69 6.34 1.59
N GLN A 17 -0.91 7.41 1.48
CA GLN A 17 0.33 7.58 2.26
C GLN A 17 0.06 7.60 3.77
N THR A 18 -0.92 8.38 4.23
CA THR A 18 -1.29 8.44 5.64
C THR A 18 -1.80 7.09 6.13
N PHE A 19 -2.69 6.45 5.38
CA PHE A 19 -3.22 5.15 5.76
C PHE A 19 -2.12 4.09 5.92
N LEU A 20 -1.19 4.03 4.97
CA LEU A 20 -0.07 3.09 5.06
C LEU A 20 0.88 3.45 6.20
N ALA A 21 1.19 4.72 6.43
CA ALA A 21 2.03 5.13 7.56
C ALA A 21 1.44 4.72 8.92
N ASP A 22 0.12 4.77 9.05
CA ASP A 22 -0.57 4.46 10.29
C ASP A 22 -0.80 2.94 10.51
N ASN A 23 -0.87 2.15 9.42
CA ASN A 23 -1.34 0.75 9.48
C ASN A 23 -0.34 -0.29 8.98
N LEU A 24 0.69 0.09 8.22
CA LEU A 24 1.69 -0.84 7.70
C LEU A 24 2.85 -1.01 8.71
N PRO A 25 3.11 -2.22 9.21
CA PRO A 25 4.28 -2.47 10.02
C PRO A 25 5.60 -2.17 9.29
N ASP A 26 6.52 -1.51 9.99
CA ASP A 26 7.83 -1.10 9.46
C ASP A 26 8.68 -2.30 8.99
N ASP A 27 8.52 -3.48 9.60
CA ASP A 27 9.27 -4.68 9.25
C ASP A 27 8.83 -5.26 7.89
N ILE A 28 7.54 -5.22 7.57
CA ILE A 28 7.02 -5.56 6.24
C ILE A 28 7.53 -4.56 5.21
N ALA A 29 7.43 -3.26 5.51
CA ALA A 29 7.90 -2.21 4.62
C ALA A 29 9.42 -2.30 4.35
N ALA A 30 10.22 -2.60 5.37
CA ALA A 30 11.66 -2.78 5.25
C ALA A 30 12.02 -3.98 4.36
N LYS A 31 11.38 -5.14 4.56
CA LYS A 31 11.62 -6.33 3.73
C LYS A 31 11.31 -6.07 2.25
N VAL A 32 10.17 -5.46 1.97
CA VAL A 32 9.80 -5.09 0.58
C VAL A 32 10.82 -4.13 -0.01
N ARG A 33 11.25 -3.11 0.75
CA ARG A 33 12.27 -2.14 0.29
C ARG A 33 13.61 -2.78 -0.02
N LEU A 34 14.00 -3.80 0.74
CA LEU A 34 15.26 -4.54 0.55
C LEU A 34 15.15 -5.64 -0.52
N GLY A 35 13.95 -5.94 -1.00
CA GLY A 35 13.69 -7.05 -1.93
C GLY A 35 13.73 -8.42 -1.25
N ASP A 36 13.59 -8.47 0.07
CA ASP A 36 13.55 -9.71 0.84
C ASP A 36 12.21 -10.44 0.67
N GLY A 37 12.24 -11.75 0.86
CA GLY A 37 11.03 -12.57 0.84
C GLY A 37 10.09 -12.26 2.01
N LEU A 38 8.79 -12.17 1.72
CA LEU A 38 7.73 -12.10 2.72
C LEU A 38 7.28 -13.51 3.13
N THR A 39 7.02 -13.70 4.42
CA THR A 39 6.37 -14.92 4.90
C THR A 39 4.89 -14.89 4.56
N LYS A 40 4.22 -16.05 4.66
CA LYS A 40 2.77 -16.13 4.47
C LYS A 40 2.02 -15.18 5.41
N ASP A 41 2.37 -15.17 6.69
CA ASP A 41 1.68 -14.33 7.69
C ASP A 41 1.84 -12.82 7.39
N MET A 42 3.00 -12.41 6.87
CA MET A 42 3.24 -11.03 6.44
C MET A 42 2.39 -10.67 5.22
N MET A 43 2.23 -11.61 4.27
CA MET A 43 1.34 -11.43 3.12
C MET A 43 -0.13 -11.37 3.56
N ASP A 44 -0.56 -12.22 4.49
CA ASP A 44 -1.93 -12.21 5.01
C ASP A 44 -2.23 -10.90 5.75
N LEU A 45 -1.26 -10.39 6.53
CA LEU A 45 -1.37 -9.07 7.17
C LEU A 45 -1.45 -7.94 6.14
N TRP A 46 -0.60 -7.96 5.12
CA TRP A 46 -0.64 -7.01 4.01
C TRP A 46 -2.01 -6.99 3.32
N HIS A 47 -2.56 -8.17 3.00
CA HIS A 47 -3.88 -8.28 2.40
C HIS A 47 -4.98 -7.72 3.32
N SER A 48 -4.90 -8.01 4.63
CA SER A 48 -5.87 -7.49 5.61
C SER A 48 -5.85 -5.97 5.67
N ILE A 49 -4.66 -5.35 5.66
CA ILE A 49 -4.51 -3.88 5.68
C ILE A 49 -5.17 -3.25 4.46
N LEU A 50 -4.89 -3.76 3.26
CA LEU A 50 -5.50 -3.24 2.03
C LEU A 50 -7.02 -3.47 2.00
N ASN A 51 -7.47 -4.64 2.45
CA ASN A 51 -8.89 -4.99 2.46
C ASN A 51 -9.70 -4.09 3.40
N ALA A 52 -9.10 -3.57 4.48
CA ALA A 52 -9.77 -2.63 5.39
C ALA A 52 -10.27 -1.35 4.70
N LYS A 53 -9.63 -0.94 3.60
CA LYS A 53 -10.04 0.18 2.75
C LYS A 53 -10.76 -0.25 1.46
N GLY A 54 -10.95 -1.55 1.26
CA GLY A 54 -11.44 -2.11 -0.01
C GLY A 54 -10.43 -1.98 -1.17
N TRP A 55 -9.14 -1.76 -0.85
CA TRP A 55 -8.07 -1.58 -1.84
C TRP A 55 -7.34 -2.88 -2.19
N LEU A 56 -7.75 -4.01 -1.60
CA LEU A 56 -7.20 -5.30 -1.97
C LEU A 56 -7.64 -5.67 -3.38
N ALA A 57 -6.77 -5.39 -4.34
CA ALA A 57 -7.03 -5.65 -5.74
C ALA A 57 -6.27 -6.89 -6.23
N THR A 58 -6.90 -8.05 -6.07
CA THR A 58 -6.34 -9.35 -6.50
C THR A 58 -6.28 -9.52 -8.02
N THR A 59 -6.93 -8.63 -8.78
CA THR A 59 -7.08 -8.73 -10.23
C THR A 59 -6.35 -7.63 -11.00
N TRP A 60 -5.49 -6.84 -10.35
CA TRP A 60 -4.63 -5.90 -11.06
C TRP A 60 -3.50 -6.67 -11.73
N THR A 61 -3.77 -7.14 -12.94
CA THR A 61 -2.80 -7.68 -13.91
C THR A 61 -2.37 -6.62 -14.89
#